data_AF-A0A2I0UQL5-F1
#
_entry.id   AF-A0A2I0UQL5-F1
#
_cell.length_a   1.000
_cell.length_b   1.000
_cell.length_c   1.000
_cell.angle_alpha   90.00
_cell.angle_beta   90.00
_cell.angle_gamma   90.00
#
_symmetry.space_group_name_H-M   'P 1'
#
loop_
_entity.id
_entity.type
_entity.pdbx_description
1 polymer ?
#
loop_
_entity_poly.entity_id
_entity_poly.type
_entity_poly.pdbx_seq_one_letter_code
_entity_poly.pdbx_strand_id
1 'polypeptide(L)'
;MGNFVSKLTDAANDDHEIYQYRFRSAHRQEFPKRKLPADQLSSTSSSTRSSRASSRAASRPKFLGDVKTPVLAVFLHRIRNDKKTGGLQLVVYADIDSIRPRVQVFVSNLTDSSKWKLCADASVLNAHKAVAYLKWGRNCQDYKISTELVTGRFAAHPAVQVKLEWPKVPSSVRSIADWFYKFVPGAAFMLGFSEKMDKNPSRQARVIVALTSPRTCDVVVKLPDMILYEKAMRLPLPLPVGPRIPASELQPPIWNVFAEAPSAVLENLKARCSVSHNKITTFNDVQFNYTMPANCYHILAQDCSSDLKFLVMMRNAEEGLNLKAINIKLGSHEIDMHPVNGQVKLLVDGVESPTTNVSYISAGASLWIHSEKQGLVLVAPAYGIDKLYFDGYTFRIQVALWMAGKMCGICGKYDAECEEEYRMPNGYLAKDAVSFGHSWILEEKPCTGACKLRHSFVKLEKTVQLAGVESKCYSTEPVLRCMKGCSATKTTPVTVGFHCLPADSATSLTDKQTKFDQKSEDMQDTVEAHIACSCENEDCSA
;
A
#
# COMPACT_ATOMS: atom_id res chain seq x y z
N MET A 1 -26.16 50.27 -18.11
CA MET A 1 -27.39 49.92 -17.37
C MET A 1 -28.08 48.84 -18.20
N GLY A 2 -28.13 47.57 -17.85
CA GLY A 2 -27.92 46.88 -16.59
C GLY A 2 -28.84 45.66 -16.64
N ASN A 3 -28.34 44.51 -16.22
CA ASN A 3 -29.00 43.20 -16.16
C ASN A 3 -28.85 42.34 -17.42
N PHE A 4 -27.90 41.41 -17.39
CA PHE A 4 -28.20 39.98 -17.30
C PHE A 4 -26.91 39.24 -16.90
N VAL A 5 -27.07 38.13 -16.16
CA VAL A 5 -26.03 37.16 -15.74
C VAL A 5 -25.32 37.42 -14.41
N SER A 6 -25.90 36.91 -13.32
CA SER A 6 -25.21 36.02 -12.35
C SER A 6 -26.18 35.53 -11.26
N LYS A 7 -26.89 34.43 -11.56
CA LYS A 7 -27.50 33.57 -10.54
C LYS A 7 -26.95 32.17 -10.80
N LEU A 8 -25.89 31.78 -10.08
CA LEU A 8 -25.50 30.39 -9.76
C LEU A 8 -24.13 30.37 -9.08
N THR A 9 -24.03 31.00 -7.91
CA THR A 9 -23.01 30.67 -6.91
C THR A 9 -23.57 31.12 -5.57
N ASP A 10 -24.19 30.19 -4.85
CA ASP A 10 -24.32 30.18 -3.38
C ASP A 10 -25.01 28.88 -2.98
N ALA A 11 -24.35 27.76 -3.28
CA ALA A 11 -24.56 26.54 -2.50
C ALA A 11 -23.64 26.67 -1.29
N ALA A 12 -24.20 27.19 -0.21
CA ALA A 12 -23.55 27.35 1.08
C ALA A 12 -22.83 26.05 1.48
N ASN A 13 -21.52 26.16 1.65
CA ASN A 13 -20.65 25.15 2.24
C ASN A 13 -21.07 24.98 3.71
N ASP A 14 -21.85 23.94 4.01
CA ASP A 14 -22.25 23.59 5.38
C ASP A 14 -21.07 22.91 6.09
N ASP A 15 -20.06 23.71 6.43
CA ASP A 15 -18.80 23.26 7.04
C ASP A 15 -19.00 23.01 8.55
N HIS A 16 -19.86 22.05 8.89
CA HIS A 16 -19.95 21.55 10.26
C HIS A 16 -18.61 20.91 10.64
N GLU A 17 -18.00 21.39 11.72
CA GLU A 17 -16.71 20.88 12.17
C GLU A 17 -16.81 19.39 12.51
N ILE A 18 -15.87 18.59 12.00
CA ILE A 18 -15.86 17.12 12.01
C ILE A 18 -16.16 16.49 13.39
N TYR A 19 -15.71 17.11 14.48
CA TYR A 19 -15.86 16.59 15.83
C TYR A 19 -17.28 16.78 16.41
N GLN A 20 -18.12 17.58 15.76
CA GLN A 20 -19.53 17.81 16.13
C GLN A 20 -20.44 16.66 15.67
N TYR A 21 -20.03 15.90 14.65
CA TYR A 21 -20.77 14.74 14.21
C TYR A 21 -20.86 13.66 15.31
N ARG A 22 -22.01 12.98 15.35
CA ARG A 22 -22.25 11.88 16.30
C ARG A 22 -22.06 10.54 15.61
N PHE A 23 -21.21 9.70 16.20
CA PHE A 23 -21.07 8.30 15.80
C PHE A 23 -22.38 7.54 16.04
N ARG A 24 -22.82 6.80 15.02
CA ARG A 24 -24.02 5.95 15.04
C ARG A 24 -23.59 4.49 14.92
N SER A 25 -23.76 3.71 15.98
CA SER A 25 -23.43 2.27 15.98
C SER A 25 -24.36 1.48 15.06
N ALA A 26 -23.81 0.54 14.29
CA ALA A 26 -24.57 -0.35 13.40
C ALA A 26 -25.57 -1.25 14.15
N HIS A 27 -25.27 -1.63 15.40
CA HIS A 27 -26.12 -2.52 16.21
C HIS A 27 -27.50 -1.92 16.57
N ARG A 28 -27.70 -0.60 16.40
CA ARG A 28 -28.95 0.10 16.75
C ARG A 28 -29.93 0.25 15.57
N GLN A 29 -29.62 -0.30 14.39
CA GLN A 29 -30.43 -0.18 13.17
C GLN A 29 -31.36 -1.38 12.89
N GLU A 30 -31.24 -2.50 13.62
CA GLU A 30 -32.26 -3.55 13.56
C GLU A 30 -33.46 -3.15 14.43
N PHE A 31 -34.66 -3.16 13.81
CA PHE A 31 -36.00 -2.83 14.31
C PHE A 31 -36.47 -1.36 14.22
N PRO A 32 -37.03 -0.94 13.07
CA PRO A 32 -38.27 -0.17 13.10
C PRO A 32 -39.41 -1.09 13.56
N LYS A 33 -40.09 -0.76 14.67
CA LYS A 33 -41.33 -1.43 15.07
C LYS A 33 -42.38 -1.21 13.97
N ARG A 34 -42.57 -2.18 13.09
CA ARG A 34 -43.68 -2.17 12.13
C ARG A 34 -44.97 -2.45 12.92
N LYS A 35 -45.81 -1.43 13.12
CA LYS A 35 -47.20 -1.60 13.55
C LYS A 35 -47.91 -2.41 12.48
N LEU A 36 -48.45 -3.57 12.84
CA LEU A 36 -49.43 -4.30 12.03
C LEU A 36 -50.83 -3.73 12.31
N PRO A 37 -51.75 -3.69 11.33
CA PRO A 37 -53.08 -3.12 11.49
C PRO A 37 -53.93 -3.96 12.45
N ALA A 38 -54.81 -3.27 13.16
CA ALA A 38 -55.83 -3.87 14.00
C ALA A 38 -56.87 -4.58 13.13
N ASP A 39 -57.20 -5.82 13.50
CA ASP A 39 -58.53 -6.37 13.27
C ASP A 39 -59.06 -6.97 14.57
N GLN A 40 -60.33 -6.67 14.79
CA GLN A 40 -61.10 -6.83 16.00
C GLN A 40 -61.42 -8.30 16.28
N LEU A 41 -61.35 -8.71 17.55
CA LEU A 41 -62.39 -9.49 18.22
C LEU A 41 -62.19 -9.44 19.74
N SER A 42 -63.31 -9.22 20.41
CA SER A 42 -63.50 -8.72 21.77
C SER A 42 -63.44 -9.78 22.87
N SER A 43 -63.05 -9.30 24.06
CA SER A 43 -63.46 -9.73 25.42
C SER A 43 -63.21 -11.20 25.79
N THR A 44 -62.53 -11.55 26.90
CA THR A 44 -62.91 -11.20 28.27
C THR A 44 -61.79 -11.68 29.21
N SER A 45 -61.57 -10.94 30.29
CA SER A 45 -60.66 -11.27 31.38
C SER A 45 -61.06 -12.53 32.14
N SER A 46 -60.09 -13.39 32.46
CA SER A 46 -59.96 -13.96 33.82
C SER A 46 -58.64 -14.70 34.00
N SER A 47 -57.99 -14.36 35.10
CA SER A 47 -56.81 -14.98 35.70
C SER A 47 -57.00 -16.46 36.04
N THR A 48 -56.04 -17.34 35.69
CA THR A 48 -55.60 -18.38 36.64
C THR A 48 -54.20 -18.92 36.32
N ARG A 49 -53.52 -19.26 37.42
CA ARG A 49 -52.17 -19.79 37.65
C ARG A 49 -51.77 -21.07 36.89
N SER A 50 -50.45 -21.28 36.93
CA SER A 50 -49.65 -22.53 36.75
C SER A 50 -49.30 -22.86 35.29
N SER A 51 -48.10 -23.31 34.92
CA SER A 51 -46.87 -23.67 35.62
C SER A 51 -45.78 -23.94 34.57
N ARG A 52 -44.53 -23.58 34.87
CA ARG A 52 -43.27 -24.12 34.32
C ARG A 52 -43.29 -24.67 32.88
N ALA A 53 -42.71 -23.90 31.97
CA ALA A 53 -41.85 -24.45 30.91
C ALA A 53 -40.65 -23.52 30.72
N SER A 54 -39.54 -23.93 31.34
CA SER A 54 -38.24 -23.27 31.25
C SER A 54 -37.65 -23.48 29.85
N SER A 55 -37.73 -22.48 28.96
CA SER A 55 -36.79 -22.37 27.85
C SER A 55 -35.48 -21.78 28.39
N ARG A 56 -34.59 -22.67 28.87
CA ARG A 56 -33.20 -22.34 29.19
C ARG A 56 -32.55 -21.77 27.93
N ALA A 57 -32.36 -20.46 27.87
CA ALA A 57 -31.28 -19.90 27.08
C ALA A 57 -29.99 -20.54 27.61
N ALA A 58 -29.27 -21.31 26.79
CA ALA A 58 -28.00 -21.88 27.18
C ALA A 58 -27.03 -20.74 27.56
N SER A 59 -26.88 -20.50 28.86
CA SER A 59 -25.99 -19.47 29.37
C SER A 59 -24.56 -19.91 29.11
N ARG A 60 -23.81 -19.15 28.30
CA ARG A 60 -22.38 -19.38 28.07
C ARG A 60 -21.62 -19.46 29.39
N PRO A 61 -20.58 -20.31 29.48
CA PRO A 61 -19.75 -20.40 30.69
C PRO A 61 -19.09 -19.04 30.97
N LYS A 62 -19.10 -18.63 32.25
CA LYS A 62 -18.49 -17.36 32.68
C LYS A 62 -16.96 -17.40 32.55
N PHE A 63 -16.36 -18.58 32.76
CA PHE A 63 -14.94 -18.86 32.65
C PHE A 63 -14.69 -19.95 31.59
N LEU A 64 -13.77 -19.71 30.65
CA LEU A 64 -13.48 -20.65 29.56
C LEU A 64 -12.86 -21.95 30.05
N GLY A 65 -12.10 -21.92 31.15
CA GLY A 65 -11.49 -23.11 31.74
C GLY A 65 -12.48 -24.13 32.28
N ASP A 66 -13.76 -23.77 32.46
CA ASP A 66 -14.82 -24.72 32.85
C ASP A 66 -15.19 -25.68 31.70
N VAL A 67 -14.85 -25.32 30.44
CA VAL A 67 -15.29 -26.03 29.24
C VAL A 67 -14.14 -26.37 28.29
N LYS A 68 -13.04 -25.60 28.31
CA LYS A 68 -11.89 -25.76 27.42
C LYS A 68 -10.59 -25.89 28.21
N THR A 69 -9.69 -26.73 27.72
CA THR A 69 -8.32 -26.82 28.24
C THR A 69 -7.50 -25.57 27.87
N PRO A 70 -6.48 -25.20 28.67
CA PRO A 70 -5.63 -24.06 28.36
C PRO A 70 -4.81 -24.33 27.10
N VAL A 71 -4.68 -23.31 26.24
CA VAL A 71 -3.92 -23.38 24.98
C VAL A 71 -2.44 -23.13 25.22
N LEU A 72 -2.11 -22.41 26.28
CA LEU A 72 -0.74 -22.16 26.74
C LEU A 72 -0.71 -22.03 28.26
N ALA A 73 0.26 -22.69 28.90
CA ALA A 73 0.57 -22.53 30.31
C ALA A 73 2.08 -22.38 30.48
N VAL A 74 2.52 -21.27 31.08
CA VAL A 74 3.94 -20.96 31.32
C VAL A 74 4.17 -20.74 32.81
N PHE A 75 5.21 -21.37 33.34
CA PHE A 75 5.57 -21.30 34.76
C PHE A 75 7.00 -20.78 34.91
N LEU A 76 7.13 -19.56 35.42
CA LEU A 76 8.42 -18.90 35.68
C LEU A 76 8.79 -19.06 37.14
N HIS A 77 9.76 -19.94 37.42
CA HIS A 77 10.25 -20.17 38.77
C HIS A 77 11.46 -19.29 39.06
N ARG A 78 11.45 -18.61 40.21
CA ARG A 78 12.60 -17.92 40.78
C ARG A 78 13.14 -18.75 41.94
N ILE A 79 14.30 -19.35 41.72
CA ILE A 79 15.02 -20.11 42.74
C ILE A 79 15.88 -19.13 43.55
N ARG A 80 15.65 -19.08 44.86
CA ARG A 80 16.42 -18.29 45.82
C ARG A 80 17.09 -19.26 46.81
N ASN A 81 18.30 -18.95 47.27
CA ASN A 81 19.08 -19.82 48.18
C ASN A 81 18.33 -20.22 49.47
N ASP A 82 17.27 -19.49 49.85
CA ASP A 82 16.46 -19.73 51.05
C ASP A 82 15.39 -20.85 50.90
N LYS A 83 15.46 -21.71 49.87
CA LYS A 83 14.47 -22.76 49.52
C LYS A 83 13.02 -22.26 49.31
N LYS A 84 12.74 -20.97 49.43
CA LYS A 84 11.45 -20.37 49.06
C LYS A 84 11.36 -20.28 47.53
N THR A 85 10.55 -21.15 46.93
CA THR A 85 10.18 -21.06 45.52
C THR A 85 9.23 -19.88 45.33
N GLY A 86 9.68 -18.82 44.67
CA GLY A 86 8.79 -17.75 44.19
C GLY A 86 8.57 -17.93 42.69
N GLY A 87 7.52 -17.35 42.10
CA GLY A 87 7.36 -17.42 40.66
C GLY A 87 6.08 -16.81 40.11
N LEU A 88 5.99 -16.75 38.79
CA LEU A 88 4.80 -16.32 38.06
C LEU A 88 4.25 -17.48 37.22
N GLN A 89 2.93 -17.62 37.22
CA GLN A 89 2.20 -18.51 36.33
C GLN A 89 1.40 -17.67 35.35
N LEU A 90 1.49 -17.99 34.06
CA LEU A 90 0.69 -17.46 32.98
C LEU A 90 -0.16 -18.59 32.40
N VAL A 91 -1.47 -18.39 32.30
CA VAL A 91 -2.40 -19.36 31.68
C VAL A 91 -3.27 -18.65 30.65
N VAL A 92 -3.37 -19.22 29.46
CA VAL A 92 -4.15 -18.70 28.34
C VAL A 92 -5.22 -19.71 27.95
N TYR A 93 -6.47 -19.25 27.91
CA TYR A 93 -7.62 -19.96 27.35
C TYR A 93 -8.09 -19.21 26.11
N ALA A 94 -8.32 -19.91 25.01
CA ALA A 94 -8.84 -19.31 23.79
C ALA A 94 -9.87 -20.22 23.14
N ASP A 95 -10.95 -19.61 22.66
CA ASP A 95 -11.96 -20.22 21.79
C ASP A 95 -12.02 -19.35 20.54
N ILE A 96 -11.20 -19.70 19.54
CA ILE A 96 -10.95 -18.87 18.34
C ILE A 96 -11.83 -19.31 17.17
N ASP A 97 -12.16 -20.60 17.08
CA ASP A 97 -12.95 -21.18 15.99
C ASP A 97 -14.48 -20.97 16.13
N SER A 98 -14.88 -20.26 17.18
CA SER A 98 -16.28 -19.96 17.49
C SER A 98 -16.77 -18.73 16.72
N ILE A 99 -18.07 -18.68 16.42
CA ILE A 99 -18.75 -17.51 15.83
C ILE A 99 -18.54 -16.23 16.65
N ARG A 100 -18.22 -16.37 17.95
CA ARG A 100 -17.91 -15.26 18.85
C ARG A 100 -16.64 -15.59 19.62
N PRO A 101 -15.46 -15.32 19.03
CA PRO A 101 -14.21 -15.72 19.63
C PRO A 101 -13.98 -15.01 20.96
N ARG A 102 -13.31 -15.70 21.88
CA ARG A 102 -12.97 -15.19 23.21
C ARG A 102 -11.62 -15.72 23.67
N VAL A 103 -10.84 -14.85 24.27
CA VAL A 103 -9.54 -15.15 24.85
C VAL A 103 -9.53 -14.67 26.29
N GLN A 104 -9.05 -15.50 27.20
CA GLN A 104 -8.82 -15.14 28.60
C GLN A 104 -7.40 -15.46 29.00
N VAL A 105 -6.74 -14.51 29.65
CA VAL A 105 -5.35 -14.61 30.10
C VAL A 105 -5.31 -14.33 31.59
N PHE A 106 -4.62 -15.19 32.33
CA PHE A 106 -4.42 -15.06 33.76
C PHE A 106 -2.94 -15.08 34.08
N VAL A 107 -2.49 -14.11 34.86
CA VAL A 107 -1.16 -14.07 35.47
C VAL A 107 -1.31 -14.06 36.97
N SER A 108 -0.70 -15.00 37.66
CA SER A 108 -0.74 -15.10 39.12
C SER A 108 0.62 -15.48 39.69
N ASN A 109 0.79 -15.28 41.00
CA ASN A 109 1.97 -15.79 41.69
C ASN A 109 1.86 -17.32 41.85
N LEU A 110 2.98 -18.02 41.72
CA LEU A 110 3.12 -19.47 41.95
C LEU A 110 2.98 -19.84 43.44
N THR A 111 3.19 -18.90 44.35
CA THR A 111 2.99 -19.11 45.79
C THR A 111 1.69 -18.50 46.29
N ASP A 112 0.95 -19.26 47.10
CA ASP A 112 -0.29 -18.84 47.76
C ASP A 112 -0.13 -17.65 48.74
N SER A 113 1.11 -17.21 48.97
CA SER A 113 1.42 -16.04 49.79
C SER A 113 0.89 -14.73 49.21
N SER A 114 0.70 -14.62 47.89
CA SER A 114 0.23 -13.41 47.23
C SER A 114 -1.09 -13.60 46.51
N LYS A 115 -2.10 -12.82 46.91
CA LYS A 115 -3.42 -12.77 46.24
C LYS A 115 -3.41 -11.88 44.99
N TRP A 116 -2.25 -11.39 44.56
CA TRP A 116 -2.13 -10.56 43.37
C TRP A 116 -2.35 -11.41 42.11
N LYS A 117 -3.23 -10.94 41.23
CA LYS A 117 -3.53 -11.54 39.93
C LYS A 117 -3.72 -10.43 38.88
N LEU A 118 -3.44 -10.76 37.63
CA LEU A 118 -3.80 -9.98 36.46
C LEU A 118 -4.66 -10.86 35.55
N CYS A 119 -5.78 -10.33 35.11
CA CYS A 119 -6.77 -11.00 34.30
C CYS A 119 -7.06 -10.14 33.07
N ALA A 120 -6.79 -10.67 31.89
CA ALA A 120 -7.23 -10.07 30.64
C ALA A 120 -8.30 -10.96 30.00
N ASP A 121 -9.29 -10.34 29.38
CA ASP A 121 -10.32 -11.04 28.61
C ASP A 121 -10.70 -10.17 27.43
N ALA A 122 -10.66 -10.78 26.24
CA ALA A 122 -11.09 -10.17 25.00
C ALA A 122 -12.18 -11.05 24.41
N SER A 123 -13.30 -10.45 24.04
CA SER A 123 -14.43 -11.19 23.48
C SER A 123 -15.15 -10.39 22.41
N VAL A 124 -15.60 -11.11 21.40
CA VAL A 124 -16.49 -10.59 20.36
C VAL A 124 -17.93 -10.82 20.82
N LEU A 125 -18.70 -9.75 21.00
CA LEU A 125 -20.09 -9.85 21.43
C LEU A 125 -21.03 -10.07 20.26
N ASN A 126 -20.76 -9.42 19.13
CA ASN A 126 -21.45 -9.56 17.85
C ASN A 126 -20.56 -9.08 16.69
N ALA A 127 -21.07 -9.09 15.45
CA ALA A 127 -20.32 -8.71 14.25
C ALA A 127 -19.80 -7.25 14.26
N HIS A 128 -20.40 -6.36 15.06
CA HIS A 128 -20.08 -4.94 15.10
C HIS A 128 -19.50 -4.47 16.43
N LYS A 129 -19.28 -5.37 17.39
CA LYS A 129 -18.87 -5.01 18.75
C LYS A 129 -17.94 -6.05 19.37
N ALA A 130 -16.75 -5.59 19.73
CA ALA A 130 -15.80 -6.33 20.54
C ALA A 130 -15.45 -5.56 21.81
N VAL A 131 -15.14 -6.29 22.87
CA VAL A 131 -14.79 -5.74 24.17
C VAL A 131 -13.56 -6.45 24.70
N ALA A 132 -12.67 -5.67 25.31
CA ALA A 132 -11.53 -6.18 26.03
C ALA A 132 -11.50 -5.54 27.43
N TYR A 133 -11.06 -6.30 28.43
CA TYR A 133 -10.79 -5.76 29.75
C TYR A 133 -9.49 -6.30 30.31
N LEU A 134 -8.77 -5.41 30.99
CA LEU A 134 -7.59 -5.72 31.77
C LEU A 134 -7.87 -5.37 33.22
N LYS A 135 -7.79 -6.35 34.11
CA LYS A 135 -8.01 -6.19 35.54
C LYS A 135 -6.80 -6.69 36.30
N TRP A 136 -6.43 -6.03 37.38
CA TRP A 136 -5.31 -6.48 38.20
C TRP A 136 -5.44 -6.07 39.66
N GLY A 137 -4.55 -6.63 40.49
CA GLY A 137 -4.56 -6.45 41.94
C GLY A 137 -5.06 -7.71 42.64
N ARG A 138 -5.62 -7.56 43.84
CA ARG A 138 -6.14 -8.68 44.64
C ARG A 138 -7.25 -9.39 43.87
N ASN A 139 -7.00 -10.62 43.44
CA ASN A 139 -7.92 -11.44 42.65
C ASN A 139 -8.56 -10.70 41.45
N CYS A 140 -7.81 -9.79 40.79
CA CYS A 140 -8.30 -9.00 39.66
C CYS A 140 -9.50 -8.08 39.95
N GLN A 141 -9.60 -7.53 41.17
CA GLN A 141 -10.71 -6.66 41.57
C GLN A 141 -10.32 -5.20 41.84
N ASP A 142 -9.03 -4.92 42.09
CA ASP A 142 -8.63 -3.59 42.58
C ASP A 142 -8.63 -2.53 41.47
N TYR A 143 -8.21 -2.92 40.26
CA TYR A 143 -8.03 -2.02 39.13
C TYR A 143 -8.61 -2.60 37.85
N LYS A 144 -9.07 -1.73 36.96
CA LYS A 144 -9.71 -2.10 35.69
C LYS A 144 -9.47 -1.06 34.61
N ILE A 145 -9.07 -1.55 33.45
CA ILE A 145 -9.12 -0.84 32.16
C ILE A 145 -10.03 -1.65 31.24
N SER A 146 -10.86 -0.98 30.45
CA SER A 146 -11.70 -1.63 29.44
C SER A 146 -11.66 -0.87 28.13
N THR A 147 -11.67 -1.64 27.04
CA THR A 147 -11.69 -1.14 25.67
C THR A 147 -12.91 -1.73 24.97
N GLU A 148 -13.62 -0.89 24.25
CA GLU A 148 -14.77 -1.27 23.43
C GLU A 148 -14.53 -0.80 22.00
N LEU A 149 -14.59 -1.72 21.04
CA LEU A 149 -14.50 -1.43 19.61
C LEU A 149 -15.88 -1.63 18.99
N VAL A 150 -16.39 -0.60 18.31
CA VAL A 150 -17.71 -0.60 17.67
C VAL A 150 -17.59 -0.13 16.24
N THR A 151 -18.20 -0.86 15.29
CA THR A 151 -18.35 -0.41 13.91
C THR A 151 -19.69 0.29 13.69
N GLY A 152 -19.74 1.25 12.79
CA GLY A 152 -20.90 2.09 12.58
C GLY A 152 -20.70 3.13 11.48
N ARG A 153 -21.39 4.26 11.62
CA ARG A 153 -21.30 5.40 10.71
C ARG A 153 -20.95 6.67 11.47
N PHE A 154 -20.19 7.54 10.82
CA PHE A 154 -19.85 8.87 11.30
C PHE A 154 -20.05 9.86 10.15
N ALA A 155 -20.91 10.86 10.36
CA ALA A 155 -21.52 11.61 9.27
C ALA A 155 -22.15 10.66 8.22
N ALA A 156 -21.76 10.78 6.95
CA ALA A 156 -22.20 9.90 5.87
C ALA A 156 -21.32 8.64 5.70
N HIS A 157 -20.18 8.55 6.38
CA HIS A 157 -19.11 7.60 6.11
C HIS A 157 -19.12 6.38 7.03
N PRO A 158 -18.66 5.21 6.57
CA PRO A 158 -18.40 4.06 7.46
C PRO A 158 -17.30 4.41 8.46
N ALA A 159 -17.47 4.00 9.71
CA ALA A 159 -16.57 4.40 10.78
C ALA A 159 -16.39 3.33 11.84
N VAL A 160 -15.25 3.39 12.52
CA VAL A 160 -14.92 2.60 13.70
C VAL A 160 -14.73 3.53 14.89
N GLN A 161 -15.32 3.16 16.02
CA GLN A 161 -15.11 3.82 17.29
C GLN A 161 -14.39 2.88 18.25
N VAL A 162 -13.27 3.35 18.79
CA VAL A 162 -12.57 2.72 19.91
C VAL A 162 -12.79 3.58 21.15
N LYS A 163 -13.40 2.98 22.17
CA LYS A 163 -13.65 3.62 23.46
C LYS A 163 -12.80 2.95 24.52
N LEU A 164 -11.91 3.73 25.13
CA LEU A 164 -11.06 3.30 26.24
C LEU A 164 -11.58 3.90 27.54
N GLU A 165 -11.72 3.10 28.58
CA GLU A 165 -12.19 3.51 29.90
C GLU A 165 -11.25 2.99 30.99
N TRP A 166 -10.90 3.84 31.95
CA TRP A 166 -10.05 3.47 33.10
C TRP A 166 -10.69 3.93 34.42
N PRO A 167 -11.77 3.26 34.87
CA PRO A 167 -12.52 3.69 36.04
C PRO A 167 -11.68 3.73 37.32
N LYS A 168 -10.74 2.80 37.50
CA LYS A 168 -9.87 2.74 38.67
C LYS A 168 -8.49 2.22 38.28
N VAL A 169 -7.49 3.08 38.48
CA VAL A 169 -6.07 2.80 38.20
C VAL A 169 -5.19 3.30 39.36
N PRO A 170 -4.00 2.70 39.58
CA PRO A 170 -3.05 3.14 40.60
C PRO A 170 -2.67 4.62 40.45
N SER A 171 -2.27 5.26 41.55
CA SER A 171 -1.76 6.64 41.52
C SER A 171 -0.54 6.80 40.61
N SER A 172 0.37 5.80 40.61
CA SER A 172 1.53 5.78 39.71
C SER A 172 1.14 5.85 38.23
N VAL A 173 0.11 5.11 37.81
CA VAL A 173 -0.39 5.13 36.42
C VAL A 173 -1.01 6.49 36.09
N ARG A 174 -1.71 7.12 37.03
CA ARG A 174 -2.26 8.48 36.84
C ARG A 174 -1.14 9.50 36.63
N SER A 175 -0.12 9.50 37.49
CA SER A 175 1.01 10.42 37.35
C SER A 175 1.76 10.25 36.01
N ILE A 176 1.91 9.01 35.52
CA ILE A 176 2.51 8.73 34.21
C ILE A 176 1.61 9.26 33.08
N ALA A 177 0.30 9.05 33.17
CA ALA A 177 -0.65 9.55 32.18
C ALA A 177 -0.66 11.09 32.13
N ASP A 178 -0.72 11.75 33.28
CA ASP A 178 -0.69 13.22 33.39
C ASP A 178 0.59 13.81 32.79
N TRP A 179 1.73 13.13 32.97
CA TRP A 179 2.99 13.51 32.33
C TRP A 179 2.91 13.34 30.80
N PHE A 180 2.41 12.20 30.31
CA PHE A 180 2.26 11.93 28.88
C PHE A 180 1.32 12.94 28.19
N TYR A 181 0.20 13.30 28.82
CA TYR A 181 -0.77 14.25 28.26
C TYR A 181 -0.18 15.63 27.95
N LYS A 182 0.89 16.06 28.64
CA LYS A 182 1.57 17.33 28.35
C LYS A 182 2.28 17.34 26.99
N PHE A 183 2.67 16.18 26.47
CA PHE A 183 3.35 16.07 25.18
C PHE A 183 2.38 15.92 24.00
N VAL A 184 1.14 15.52 24.29
CA VAL A 184 0.14 15.18 23.27
C VAL A 184 -0.15 16.33 22.31
N PRO A 185 -0.39 17.58 22.76
CA PRO A 185 -0.60 18.72 21.85
C PRO A 185 0.54 18.93 20.85
N GLY A 186 1.79 18.93 21.34
CA GLY A 186 2.96 19.15 20.48
C GLY A 186 3.17 18.02 19.47
N ALA A 187 2.99 16.77 19.89
CA ALA A 187 3.08 15.62 19.00
C ALA A 187 1.93 15.61 17.96
N ALA A 188 0.72 15.98 18.38
CA ALA A 188 -0.44 16.07 17.49
C ALA A 188 -0.22 17.11 16.39
N PHE A 189 0.26 18.31 16.75
CA PHE A 189 0.60 19.37 15.80
C PHE A 189 1.66 18.91 14.78
N MET A 190 2.72 18.25 15.24
CA MET A 190 3.77 17.70 14.36
C MET A 190 3.23 16.62 13.41
N LEU A 191 2.15 15.93 13.79
CA LEU A 191 1.48 14.93 12.97
C LEU A 191 0.33 15.52 12.11
N GLY A 192 0.17 16.85 12.10
CA GLY A 192 -0.83 17.56 11.30
C GLY A 192 -2.21 17.67 11.94
N PHE A 193 -2.41 17.20 13.18
CA PHE A 193 -3.71 17.27 13.84
C PHE A 193 -4.03 18.68 14.33
N SER A 194 -5.29 19.06 14.19
CA SER A 194 -5.87 20.25 14.82
C SER A 194 -6.32 19.94 16.25
N GLU A 195 -6.21 20.92 17.13
CA GLU A 195 -6.57 20.81 18.55
C GLU A 195 -7.74 21.74 18.91
N LYS A 196 -8.64 21.22 19.75
CA LYS A 196 -9.68 21.98 20.43
C LYS A 196 -9.74 21.64 21.91
N MET A 197 -9.68 22.64 22.78
CA MET A 197 -9.95 22.45 24.20
C MET A 197 -11.44 22.18 24.42
N ASP A 198 -11.77 21.06 25.06
CA ASP A 198 -13.16 20.67 25.36
C ASP A 198 -13.19 19.74 26.58
N LYS A 199 -14.27 19.81 27.38
CA LYS A 199 -14.39 19.01 28.61
C LYS A 199 -15.11 17.69 28.34
N ASN A 200 -14.34 16.62 28.18
CA ASN A 200 -14.83 15.26 28.02
C ASN A 200 -14.78 14.48 29.36
N PRO A 201 -15.35 13.25 29.44
CA PRO A 201 -15.27 12.44 30.65
C PRO A 201 -13.81 12.12 31.06
N SER A 202 -13.43 12.44 32.30
CA SER A 202 -12.05 12.39 32.79
C SER A 202 -11.38 11.02 32.89
N ARG A 203 -12.16 9.94 32.71
CA ARG A 203 -11.67 8.56 32.75
C ARG A 203 -11.97 7.78 31.47
N GLN A 204 -12.16 8.50 30.37
CA GLN A 204 -12.46 7.92 29.07
C GLN A 204 -11.67 8.63 27.96
N ALA A 205 -11.25 7.86 26.97
CA ALA A 205 -10.82 8.37 25.67
C ALA A 205 -11.65 7.71 24.57
N ARG A 206 -11.95 8.46 23.51
CA ARG A 206 -12.65 7.93 22.34
C ARG A 206 -11.89 8.28 21.09
N VAL A 207 -11.53 7.28 20.30
CA VAL A 207 -10.98 7.45 18.97
C VAL A 207 -12.06 7.06 17.97
N ILE A 208 -12.33 7.91 17.01
CA ILE A 208 -13.26 7.68 15.92
C ILE A 208 -12.46 7.82 14.63
N VAL A 209 -12.52 6.81 13.78
CA VAL A 209 -11.91 6.82 12.44
C VAL A 209 -13.04 6.58 11.44
N ALA A 210 -13.30 7.56 10.60
CA ALA A 210 -14.31 7.51 9.55
C ALA A 210 -13.64 7.47 8.19
N LEU A 211 -13.99 6.51 7.35
CA LEU A 211 -13.35 6.35 6.05
C LEU A 211 -14.11 7.16 4.99
N THR A 212 -13.51 8.26 4.52
CA THR A 212 -14.13 9.18 3.55
C THR A 212 -13.95 8.71 2.10
N SER A 213 -12.84 8.02 1.81
CA SER A 213 -12.57 7.34 0.55
C SER A 213 -11.70 6.10 0.81
N PRO A 214 -11.45 5.22 -0.18
CA PRO A 214 -10.51 4.11 -0.01
C PRO A 214 -9.15 4.53 0.57
N ARG A 215 -8.67 5.76 0.33
CA ARG A 215 -7.34 6.24 0.77
C ARG A 215 -7.37 7.41 1.75
N THR A 216 -8.55 7.87 2.18
CA THR A 216 -8.65 9.02 3.09
C THR A 216 -9.55 8.69 4.27
N CYS A 217 -9.11 9.09 5.46
CA CYS A 217 -9.91 8.97 6.66
C CYS A 217 -9.94 10.26 7.47
N ASP A 218 -10.99 10.35 8.26
CA ASP A 218 -11.35 11.43 9.14
C ASP A 218 -11.15 10.89 10.56
N VAL A 219 -10.21 11.49 11.30
CA VAL A 219 -9.83 11.01 12.63
C VAL A 219 -10.26 12.01 13.67
N VAL A 220 -10.94 11.54 14.72
CA VAL A 220 -11.34 12.35 15.88
C VAL A 220 -10.97 11.61 17.15
N VAL A 221 -10.11 12.23 17.96
CA VAL A 221 -9.67 11.71 19.27
C VAL A 221 -10.22 12.63 20.36
N LYS A 222 -11.15 12.13 21.15
CA LYS A 222 -11.69 12.83 22.32
C LYS A 222 -10.95 12.36 23.57
N LEU A 223 -10.20 13.26 24.19
CA LEU A 223 -9.45 13.08 25.43
C LEU A 223 -10.11 13.89 26.55
N PRO A 224 -9.81 13.61 27.84
CA PRO A 224 -10.42 14.30 28.99
C PRO A 224 -10.58 15.82 28.86
N ASP A 225 -9.52 16.53 28.44
CA ASP A 225 -9.47 17.99 28.44
C ASP A 225 -9.34 18.62 27.03
N MET A 226 -9.36 17.79 25.98
CA MET A 226 -9.19 18.25 24.59
C MET A 226 -9.77 17.27 23.56
N ILE A 227 -9.95 17.75 22.35
CA ILE A 227 -10.27 16.98 21.16
C ILE A 227 -9.18 17.25 20.12
N LEU A 228 -8.60 16.19 19.58
CA LEU A 228 -7.73 16.25 18.42
C LEU A 228 -8.51 15.76 17.21
N TYR A 229 -8.35 16.39 16.07
CA TYR A 229 -9.00 15.95 14.85
C TYR A 229 -8.17 16.27 13.61
N GLU A 230 -8.34 15.44 12.60
CA GLU A 230 -7.78 15.66 11.26
C GLU A 230 -8.77 15.20 10.20
N LYS A 231 -8.94 16.01 9.15
CA LYS A 231 -9.78 15.70 7.99
C LYS A 231 -8.89 15.15 6.88
N ALA A 232 -9.40 14.18 6.11
CA ALA A 232 -8.73 13.66 4.91
C ALA A 232 -7.28 13.19 5.14
N MET A 233 -7.00 12.61 6.30
CA MET A 233 -5.73 11.95 6.59
C MET A 233 -5.49 10.85 5.55
N ARG A 234 -4.38 10.96 4.82
CA ARG A 234 -4.02 10.01 3.77
C ARG A 234 -3.58 8.70 4.39
N LEU A 235 -4.22 7.61 3.99
CA LEU A 235 -3.83 6.26 4.37
C LEU A 235 -2.68 5.80 3.47
N PRO A 236 -1.66 5.14 4.02
CA PRO A 236 -0.55 4.61 3.22
C PRO A 236 -0.98 3.50 2.25
N LEU A 237 -2.17 2.92 2.46
CA LEU A 237 -2.77 1.95 1.56
C LEU A 237 -4.27 2.21 1.36
N PRO A 238 -4.82 1.90 0.17
CA PRO A 238 -6.27 1.87 -0.03
C PRO A 238 -6.91 0.75 0.77
N LEU A 239 -7.90 1.09 1.60
CA LEU A 239 -8.80 0.13 2.21
C LEU A 239 -9.90 -0.25 1.19
N PRO A 240 -10.18 -1.54 0.98
CA PRO A 240 -11.21 -1.98 0.04
C PRO A 240 -12.58 -1.63 0.60
N VAL A 241 -13.08 -0.44 0.24
CA VAL A 241 -14.44 -0.02 0.52
C VAL A 241 -15.09 0.30 -0.81
N GLY A 242 -15.71 -0.74 -1.38
CA GLY A 242 -16.45 -0.63 -2.63
C GLY A 242 -17.65 0.32 -2.50
N PRO A 243 -18.12 0.90 -3.61
CA PRO A 243 -19.30 1.76 -3.58
C PRO A 243 -20.55 0.91 -3.38
N ARG A 244 -21.24 1.12 -2.24
CA ARG A 244 -22.60 0.65 -1.94
C ARG A 244 -22.82 -0.87 -1.89
N ILE A 245 -22.33 -1.51 -0.83
CA ILE A 245 -22.84 -2.83 -0.43
C ILE A 245 -24.01 -2.60 0.56
N PRO A 246 -25.23 -3.08 0.28
CA PRO A 246 -26.31 -3.09 1.28
C PRO A 246 -25.90 -3.88 2.51
N ALA A 247 -26.27 -3.41 3.71
CA ALA A 247 -25.89 -4.04 4.99
C ALA A 247 -26.29 -5.53 5.12
N SER A 248 -27.17 -6.02 4.23
CA SER A 248 -27.61 -7.42 4.12
C SER A 248 -26.63 -8.35 3.40
N GLU A 249 -25.64 -7.83 2.66
CA GLU A 249 -24.64 -8.64 1.93
C GLU A 249 -23.27 -8.71 2.64
N LEU A 250 -23.09 -7.94 3.72
CA LEU A 250 -21.93 -8.06 4.61
C LEU A 250 -22.10 -9.29 5.52
N GLN A 251 -21.70 -10.47 5.03
CA GLN A 251 -21.71 -11.68 5.82
C GLN A 251 -20.66 -11.65 6.95
N PRO A 252 -21.00 -12.04 8.19
CA PRO A 252 -20.03 -12.29 9.25
C PRO A 252 -19.28 -13.63 9.06
N PRO A 253 -18.02 -13.74 9.51
CA PRO A 253 -17.31 -12.81 10.38
C PRO A 253 -16.18 -12.06 9.69
N ILE A 254 -16.24 -10.73 9.77
CA ILE A 254 -15.18 -9.74 9.49
C ILE A 254 -13.89 -10.01 10.33
N TRP A 255 -13.89 -11.01 11.22
CA TRP A 255 -12.75 -11.35 12.07
C TRP A 255 -11.62 -12.11 11.36
N ASN A 256 -11.89 -12.83 10.27
CA ASN A 256 -10.82 -13.47 9.49
C ASN A 256 -9.85 -12.41 8.94
N VAL A 257 -10.37 -11.25 8.53
CA VAL A 257 -9.57 -10.11 8.06
C VAL A 257 -8.60 -9.61 9.13
N PHE A 258 -8.94 -9.67 10.42
CA PHE A 258 -8.09 -9.17 11.51
C PHE A 258 -7.21 -10.24 12.17
N ALA A 259 -7.59 -11.52 12.10
CA ALA A 259 -6.77 -12.64 12.57
C ALA A 259 -5.70 -13.05 11.54
N GLU A 260 -6.01 -12.94 10.24
CA GLU A 260 -5.07 -13.13 9.12
C GLU A 260 -4.46 -11.80 8.62
N ALA A 261 -4.90 -10.65 9.16
CA ALA A 261 -4.42 -9.32 8.77
C ALA A 261 -2.90 -9.20 8.75
N PRO A 262 -2.12 -9.63 9.77
CA PRO A 262 -0.70 -9.31 9.77
C PRO A 262 0.04 -9.91 8.57
N SER A 263 -0.32 -11.12 8.13
CA SER A 263 0.31 -11.78 6.98
C SER A 263 -0.36 -11.43 5.66
N ALA A 264 -1.70 -11.38 5.59
CA ALA A 264 -2.42 -11.03 4.37
C ALA A 264 -2.28 -9.54 4.02
N VAL A 265 -2.27 -8.63 5.01
CA VAL A 265 -1.97 -7.22 4.80
C VAL A 265 -0.49 -7.03 4.46
N LEU A 266 0.44 -7.81 5.04
CA LEU A 266 1.86 -7.74 4.66
C LEU A 266 2.12 -8.28 3.24
N GLU A 267 1.40 -9.31 2.80
CA GLU A 267 1.46 -9.81 1.41
C GLU A 267 0.75 -8.91 0.39
N ASN A 268 -0.26 -8.15 0.82
CA ASN A 268 -0.91 -7.11 0.01
C ASN A 268 -0.13 -5.77 0.06
N LEU A 269 0.71 -5.57 1.08
CA LEU A 269 1.62 -4.43 1.20
C LEU A 269 2.80 -4.55 0.25
N LYS A 270 3.20 -5.77 -0.14
CA LYS A 270 4.31 -5.98 -1.08
C LYS A 270 3.88 -5.63 -2.49
N ALA A 271 4.48 -4.60 -3.08
CA ALA A 271 4.20 -4.28 -4.47
C ALA A 271 4.76 -5.33 -5.43
N ARG A 272 3.99 -5.56 -6.49
CA ARG A 272 4.34 -6.46 -7.59
C ARG A 272 4.33 -5.67 -8.89
N CYS A 273 5.39 -5.79 -9.67
CA CYS A 273 5.41 -5.36 -11.06
C CYS A 273 5.42 -6.60 -11.95
N SER A 274 4.73 -6.55 -13.09
CA SER A 274 4.73 -7.65 -14.04
C SER A 274 4.76 -7.19 -15.48
N VAL A 275 5.48 -7.93 -16.31
CA VAL A 275 5.45 -7.80 -17.78
C VAL A 275 4.98 -9.14 -18.34
N SER A 276 3.92 -9.12 -19.14
CA SER A 276 3.46 -10.29 -19.87
C SER A 276 3.14 -9.87 -21.30
N HIS A 277 3.87 -10.42 -22.27
CA HIS A 277 3.81 -9.99 -23.66
C HIS A 277 4.11 -8.48 -23.79
N ASN A 278 3.11 -7.68 -24.20
CA ASN A 278 3.21 -6.23 -24.34
C ASN A 278 2.49 -5.48 -23.21
N LYS A 279 1.93 -6.19 -22.23
CA LYS A 279 1.20 -5.59 -21.11
C LYS A 279 2.12 -5.46 -19.90
N ILE A 280 2.21 -4.25 -19.38
CA ILE A 280 2.97 -3.94 -18.17
C ILE A 280 1.99 -3.54 -17.07
N THR A 281 2.19 -4.07 -15.87
CA THR A 281 1.55 -3.64 -14.64
C THR A 281 2.63 -3.15 -13.70
N THR A 282 2.55 -1.89 -13.28
CA THR A 282 3.53 -1.25 -12.39
C THR A 282 3.31 -1.66 -10.92
N PHE A 283 4.22 -1.24 -10.04
CA PHE A 283 4.09 -1.45 -8.59
C PHE A 283 2.84 -0.80 -7.97
N ASN A 284 2.32 0.26 -8.59
CA ASN A 284 1.14 1.00 -8.16
C ASN A 284 -0.14 0.51 -8.89
N ASP A 285 -0.12 -0.69 -9.48
CA ASP A 285 -1.22 -1.35 -10.22
C ASP A 285 -1.68 -0.63 -11.50
N VAL A 286 -0.91 0.33 -12.00
CA VAL A 286 -1.21 0.99 -13.28
C VAL A 286 -0.85 0.04 -14.42
N GLN A 287 -1.79 -0.12 -15.36
CA GLN A 287 -1.63 -1.03 -16.49
C GLN A 287 -1.58 -0.28 -17.80
N PHE A 288 -0.60 -0.61 -18.64
CA PHE A 288 -0.49 -0.05 -19.98
C PHE A 288 0.13 -1.04 -20.95
N ASN A 289 -0.12 -0.79 -22.23
CA ASN A 289 0.46 -1.57 -23.31
C ASN A 289 1.70 -0.85 -23.84
N TYR A 290 2.79 -1.58 -23.92
CA TYR A 290 4.06 -1.10 -24.46
C TYR A 290 4.75 -2.21 -25.24
N THR A 291 5.10 -1.91 -26.49
CA THR A 291 5.86 -2.84 -27.33
C THR A 291 7.32 -2.39 -27.30
N MET A 292 8.16 -3.15 -26.60
CA MET A 292 9.60 -2.87 -26.55
C MET A 292 10.19 -2.88 -27.97
N PRO A 293 11.00 -1.88 -28.34
CA PRO A 293 11.85 -1.94 -29.53
C PRO A 293 12.76 -3.18 -29.54
N ALA A 294 13.15 -3.63 -30.72
CA ALA A 294 14.05 -4.76 -30.87
C ALA A 294 15.46 -4.42 -30.34
N ASN A 295 16.10 -5.38 -29.68
CA ASN A 295 17.52 -5.37 -29.31
C ASN A 295 17.99 -4.27 -28.34
N CYS A 296 17.07 -3.52 -27.72
CA CYS A 296 17.42 -2.49 -26.73
C CYS A 296 17.00 -2.89 -25.32
N TYR A 297 17.92 -2.73 -24.36
CA TYR A 297 17.62 -2.91 -22.95
C TYR A 297 16.79 -1.74 -22.43
N HIS A 298 15.78 -2.08 -21.62
CA HIS A 298 14.94 -1.16 -20.88
C HIS A 298 15.15 -1.37 -19.40
N ILE A 299 15.26 -0.28 -18.64
CA ILE A 299 15.26 -0.36 -17.17
C ILE A 299 13.83 -0.64 -16.69
N LEU A 300 13.58 -1.86 -16.24
CA LEU A 300 12.27 -2.21 -15.66
C LEU A 300 12.15 -1.69 -14.24
N ALA A 301 13.12 -2.01 -13.38
CA ALA A 301 13.10 -1.66 -11.97
C ALA A 301 14.52 -1.53 -11.45
N GLN A 302 14.81 -0.46 -10.72
CA GLN A 302 16.09 -0.27 -10.05
C GLN A 302 15.90 0.49 -8.73
N ASP A 303 16.88 0.38 -7.84
CA ASP A 303 16.98 1.21 -6.63
C ASP A 303 17.56 2.60 -6.98
N CYS A 304 16.78 3.65 -6.77
CA CYS A 304 17.16 5.03 -7.11
C CYS A 304 17.54 5.84 -5.86
N SER A 305 17.84 5.14 -4.75
CA SER A 305 18.49 5.73 -3.58
C SER A 305 19.99 5.95 -3.83
N SER A 306 20.68 6.54 -2.84
CA SER A 306 22.13 6.82 -2.95
C SER A 306 23.00 5.57 -3.06
N ASP A 307 22.46 4.40 -2.73
CA ASP A 307 23.14 3.12 -2.75
C ASP A 307 22.34 2.14 -3.61
N LEU A 308 22.70 2.04 -4.89
CA LEU A 308 22.04 1.19 -5.91
C LEU A 308 22.19 -0.30 -5.55
N LYS A 309 21.14 -0.89 -4.98
CA LYS A 309 21.16 -2.31 -4.56
C LYS A 309 20.96 -3.28 -5.71
N PHE A 310 20.12 -2.89 -6.67
CA PHE A 310 19.87 -3.70 -7.85
C PHE A 310 19.41 -2.86 -9.04
N LEU A 311 19.60 -3.42 -10.23
CA LEU A 311 19.10 -2.93 -11.51
C LEU A 311 18.62 -4.12 -12.33
N VAL A 312 17.33 -4.12 -12.70
CA VAL A 312 16.70 -5.12 -13.57
C VAL A 312 16.43 -4.50 -14.93
N MET A 313 17.02 -5.10 -15.96
CA MET A 313 16.88 -4.69 -17.35
C MET A 313 16.21 -5.79 -18.17
N MET A 314 15.43 -5.40 -19.18
CA MET A 314 14.76 -6.33 -20.08
C MET A 314 14.91 -5.89 -21.54
N ARG A 315 15.07 -6.85 -22.45
CA ARG A 315 15.00 -6.64 -23.90
C ARG A 315 14.18 -7.72 -24.58
N ASN A 316 13.80 -7.50 -25.83
CA ASN A 316 13.32 -8.59 -26.68
C ASN A 316 14.46 -9.56 -27.00
N ALA A 317 14.17 -10.85 -26.99
CA ALA A 317 15.10 -11.90 -27.38
C ALA A 317 15.01 -12.18 -28.88
N GLU A 318 16.11 -12.64 -29.49
CA GLU A 318 16.19 -12.89 -30.93
C GLU A 318 15.54 -14.23 -31.32
N GLU A 319 15.46 -15.19 -30.39
CA GLU A 319 14.99 -16.56 -30.64
C GLU A 319 13.51 -16.66 -31.02
N GLY A 320 12.70 -15.62 -30.82
CA GLY A 320 11.29 -15.66 -31.21
C GLY A 320 10.44 -14.46 -30.82
N LEU A 321 9.26 -14.39 -31.43
CA LEU A 321 8.29 -13.33 -31.18
C LEU A 321 7.85 -13.33 -29.71
N ASN A 322 7.81 -12.14 -29.11
CA ASN A 322 7.45 -11.87 -27.72
C ASN A 322 8.39 -12.45 -26.66
N LEU A 323 9.37 -13.29 -27.02
CA LEU A 323 10.39 -13.74 -26.08
C LEU A 323 11.19 -12.54 -25.57
N LYS A 324 11.52 -12.58 -24.30
CA LYS A 324 12.30 -11.56 -23.60
C LYS A 324 13.58 -12.19 -23.08
N ALA A 325 14.56 -11.36 -22.80
CA ALA A 325 15.73 -11.68 -22.01
C ALA A 325 15.87 -10.62 -20.91
N ILE A 326 16.33 -11.02 -19.73
CA ILE A 326 16.58 -10.11 -18.62
C ILE A 326 18.03 -10.18 -18.16
N ASN A 327 18.56 -9.02 -17.78
CA ASN A 327 19.86 -8.88 -17.13
C ASN A 327 19.64 -8.18 -15.79
N ILE A 328 20.22 -8.71 -14.73
CA ILE A 328 20.04 -8.25 -13.36
C ILE A 328 21.42 -7.98 -12.77
N LYS A 329 21.71 -6.73 -12.43
CA LYS A 329 22.88 -6.36 -11.63
C LYS A 329 22.46 -6.36 -10.18
N LEU A 330 23.08 -7.21 -9.36
CA LEU A 330 22.71 -7.42 -7.97
C LEU A 330 23.97 -7.60 -7.11
N GLY A 331 24.26 -6.61 -6.27
CA GLY A 331 25.52 -6.58 -5.51
C GLY A 331 26.72 -6.61 -6.44
N SER A 332 27.58 -7.62 -6.29
CA SER A 332 28.76 -7.85 -7.13
C SER A 332 28.54 -8.79 -8.32
N HIS A 333 27.31 -9.25 -8.55
CA HIS A 333 27.00 -10.23 -9.58
C HIS A 333 26.16 -9.66 -10.71
N GLU A 334 26.43 -10.15 -11.91
CA GLU A 334 25.63 -9.95 -13.11
C GLU A 334 24.91 -11.26 -13.45
N ILE A 335 23.59 -11.23 -13.47
CA ILE A 335 22.74 -12.41 -13.67
C ILE A 335 21.94 -12.22 -14.96
N ASP A 336 22.18 -13.07 -15.94
CA ASP A 336 21.44 -13.10 -17.19
C ASP A 336 20.49 -14.30 -17.22
N MET A 337 19.24 -14.04 -17.61
CA MET A 337 18.26 -15.08 -17.90
C MET A 337 17.69 -14.88 -19.30
N HIS A 338 17.91 -15.85 -20.18
CA HIS A 338 17.46 -15.77 -21.57
C HIS A 338 16.95 -17.13 -22.08
N PRO A 339 15.95 -17.13 -22.99
CA PRO A 339 15.36 -18.35 -23.51
C PRO A 339 16.24 -18.99 -24.58
N VAL A 340 16.56 -20.28 -24.45
CA VAL A 340 17.26 -21.10 -25.45
C VAL A 340 16.50 -22.41 -25.62
N ASN A 341 16.09 -22.74 -26.85
CA ASN A 341 15.36 -23.97 -27.18
C ASN A 341 14.13 -24.23 -26.28
N GLY A 342 13.40 -23.17 -25.91
CA GLY A 342 12.20 -23.26 -25.06
C GLY A 342 12.47 -23.43 -23.56
N GLN A 343 13.72 -23.31 -23.10
CA GLN A 343 14.09 -23.29 -21.68
C GLN A 343 14.84 -22.01 -21.32
N VAL A 344 14.66 -21.49 -20.09
CA VAL A 344 15.42 -20.33 -19.63
C VAL A 344 16.80 -20.77 -19.15
N LYS A 345 17.85 -20.28 -19.80
CA LYS A 345 19.24 -20.45 -19.41
C LYS A 345 19.64 -19.37 -18.40
N LEU A 346 20.51 -19.75 -17.47
CA LEU A 346 21.04 -18.90 -16.41
C LEU A 346 22.54 -18.73 -16.62
N LEU A 347 22.99 -17.48 -16.78
CA LEU A 347 24.40 -17.13 -16.72
C LEU A 347 24.61 -16.23 -15.50
N VAL A 348 25.69 -16.49 -14.76
CA VAL A 348 26.11 -15.66 -13.63
C VAL A 348 27.55 -15.25 -13.90
N ASP A 349 27.79 -13.94 -13.93
CA ASP A 349 29.08 -13.33 -14.25
C ASP A 349 29.65 -13.83 -15.59
N GLY A 350 28.77 -14.00 -16.58
CA GLY A 350 29.10 -14.48 -17.93
C GLY A 350 29.32 -15.99 -18.05
N VAL A 351 29.21 -16.75 -16.96
CA VAL A 351 29.39 -18.21 -16.95
C VAL A 351 28.04 -18.90 -16.87
N GLU A 352 27.75 -19.81 -17.82
CA GLU A 352 26.53 -20.61 -17.79
C GLU A 352 26.52 -21.51 -16.54
N SER A 353 25.44 -21.43 -15.76
CA SER A 353 25.32 -22.22 -14.55
C SER A 353 25.01 -23.69 -14.90
N PRO A 354 25.76 -24.67 -14.34
CA PRO A 354 25.54 -26.09 -14.62
C PRO A 354 24.23 -26.61 -14.01
N THR A 355 23.67 -25.88 -13.04
CA THR A 355 22.41 -26.21 -12.38
C THR A 355 21.55 -24.97 -12.23
N THR A 356 20.24 -25.14 -12.25
CA THR A 356 19.29 -24.04 -12.11
C THR A 356 18.97 -23.70 -10.64
N ASN A 357 19.47 -24.49 -9.69
CA ASN A 357 19.35 -24.27 -8.25
C ASN A 357 20.72 -23.89 -7.68
N VAL A 358 20.95 -22.60 -7.47
CA VAL A 358 22.23 -22.04 -7.05
C VAL A 358 22.05 -21.02 -5.92
N SER A 359 23.02 -20.99 -5.03
CA SER A 359 23.08 -20.04 -3.92
C SER A 359 24.40 -19.29 -3.95
N TYR A 360 24.36 -17.97 -3.93
CA TYR A 360 25.55 -17.12 -3.87
C TYR A 360 25.50 -16.23 -2.63
N ILE A 361 26.66 -15.70 -2.25
CA ILE A 361 26.81 -14.73 -1.18
C ILE A 361 27.50 -13.51 -1.79
N SER A 362 26.86 -12.35 -1.69
CA SER A 362 27.46 -11.07 -2.07
C SER A 362 27.35 -10.11 -0.89
N ALA A 363 28.46 -9.44 -0.56
CA ALA A 363 28.57 -8.50 0.56
C ALA A 363 28.00 -9.03 1.92
N GLY A 364 28.11 -10.33 2.18
CA GLY A 364 27.59 -10.98 3.40
C GLY A 364 26.09 -11.30 3.38
N ALA A 365 25.38 -11.03 2.28
CA ALA A 365 23.98 -11.37 2.08
C ALA A 365 23.81 -12.51 1.07
N SER A 366 22.91 -13.44 1.35
CA SER A 366 22.61 -14.57 0.48
C SER A 366 21.62 -14.20 -0.63
N LEU A 367 21.85 -14.74 -1.83
CA LEU A 367 20.90 -14.73 -2.94
C LEU A 367 20.71 -16.16 -3.45
N TRP A 368 19.48 -16.50 -3.82
CA TRP A 368 19.11 -17.84 -4.27
C TRP A 368 18.41 -17.78 -5.61
N ILE A 369 18.82 -18.63 -6.54
CA ILE A 369 18.14 -18.84 -7.82
C ILE A 369 17.73 -20.30 -7.88
N HIS A 370 16.48 -20.58 -8.21
CA HIS A 370 15.98 -21.94 -8.36
C HIS A 370 14.98 -22.04 -9.51
N SER A 371 14.80 -23.25 -10.04
CA SER A 371 13.72 -23.51 -10.99
C SER A 371 12.36 -23.53 -10.31
N GLU A 372 11.39 -22.86 -10.91
CA GLU A 372 9.98 -22.96 -10.53
C GLU A 372 9.14 -23.08 -11.81
N LYS A 373 8.38 -24.18 -11.94
CA LYS A 373 7.59 -24.48 -13.15
C LYS A 373 8.49 -24.53 -14.40
N GLN A 374 8.25 -23.64 -15.38
CA GLN A 374 8.99 -23.53 -16.64
C GLN A 374 10.03 -22.38 -16.63
N GLY A 375 10.16 -21.68 -15.50
CA GLY A 375 11.02 -20.51 -15.38
C GLY A 375 11.99 -20.59 -14.20
N LEU A 376 12.68 -19.48 -13.96
CA LEU A 376 13.60 -19.29 -12.85
C LEU A 376 13.03 -18.30 -11.84
N VAL A 377 13.37 -18.52 -10.58
CA VAL A 377 13.04 -17.64 -9.47
C VAL A 377 14.33 -17.16 -8.81
N LEU A 378 14.48 -15.84 -8.68
CA LEU A 378 15.51 -15.19 -7.89
C LEU A 378 14.90 -14.65 -6.58
N VAL A 379 15.56 -14.93 -5.45
CA VAL A 379 15.20 -14.46 -4.10
C VAL A 379 16.41 -13.77 -3.49
N ALA A 380 16.30 -12.48 -3.21
CA ALA A 380 17.38 -11.66 -2.63
C ALA A 380 16.82 -10.58 -1.67
N PRO A 381 16.22 -10.97 -0.53
CA PRO A 381 15.46 -10.04 0.32
C PRO A 381 16.32 -8.94 0.94
N ALA A 382 17.59 -9.23 1.23
CA ALA A 382 18.55 -8.24 1.74
C ALA A 382 18.81 -7.09 0.77
N TYR A 383 18.62 -7.34 -0.53
CA TYR A 383 18.74 -6.34 -1.60
C TYR A 383 17.39 -5.71 -1.98
N GLY A 384 16.30 -6.12 -1.32
CA GLY A 384 14.96 -5.59 -1.57
C GLY A 384 14.13 -6.38 -2.59
N ILE A 385 14.65 -7.50 -3.12
CA ILE A 385 13.92 -8.39 -4.02
C ILE A 385 13.39 -9.58 -3.21
N ASP A 386 12.10 -9.57 -2.88
CA ASP A 386 11.45 -10.68 -2.18
C ASP A 386 11.34 -11.90 -3.09
N LYS A 387 10.91 -11.67 -4.35
CA LYS A 387 10.80 -12.71 -5.37
C LYS A 387 10.80 -12.10 -6.76
N LEU A 388 11.63 -12.62 -7.67
CA LEU A 388 11.59 -12.33 -9.09
C LEU A 388 11.39 -13.65 -9.84
N TYR A 389 10.41 -13.71 -10.74
CA TYR A 389 10.09 -14.87 -11.58
C TYR A 389 10.23 -14.51 -13.05
N PHE A 390 10.84 -15.39 -13.82
CA PHE A 390 11.00 -15.22 -15.26
C PHE A 390 10.97 -16.55 -16.03
N ASP A 391 10.14 -16.63 -17.08
CA ASP A 391 9.98 -17.84 -17.93
C ASP A 391 10.27 -17.58 -19.43
N GLY A 392 10.81 -16.41 -19.78
CA GLY A 392 11.01 -15.98 -21.17
C GLY A 392 9.85 -15.17 -21.76
N TYR A 393 8.62 -15.29 -21.22
CA TYR A 393 7.43 -14.56 -21.69
C TYR A 393 6.84 -13.64 -20.62
N THR A 394 6.91 -14.09 -19.38
CA THR A 394 6.34 -13.48 -18.20
C THR A 394 7.47 -13.15 -17.24
N PHE A 395 7.51 -11.89 -16.85
CA PHE A 395 8.34 -11.39 -15.77
C PHE A 395 7.44 -10.92 -14.63
N ARG A 396 7.81 -11.26 -13.40
CA ARG A 396 7.18 -10.72 -12.19
C ARG A 396 8.25 -10.40 -11.17
N ILE A 397 8.21 -9.22 -10.57
CA ILE A 397 9.07 -8.85 -9.45
C ILE A 397 8.21 -8.38 -8.29
N GLN A 398 8.49 -8.90 -7.11
CA GLN A 398 7.92 -8.49 -5.84
C GLN A 398 9.06 -7.90 -5.00
N VAL A 399 8.88 -6.67 -4.53
CA VAL A 399 9.88 -5.94 -3.76
C VAL A 399 9.48 -5.79 -2.31
N ALA A 400 10.48 -5.72 -1.43
CA ALA A 400 10.26 -5.57 0.00
C ALA A 400 9.61 -4.21 0.32
N LEU A 401 8.80 -4.15 1.38
CA LEU A 401 8.06 -2.93 1.77
C LEU A 401 8.98 -1.71 2.01
N TRP A 402 10.20 -1.92 2.50
CA TRP A 402 11.15 -0.84 2.76
C TRP A 402 11.75 -0.21 1.50
N MET A 403 11.44 -0.74 0.31
CA MET A 403 11.75 -0.16 -1.00
C MET A 403 10.69 0.86 -1.47
N ALA A 404 9.58 1.02 -0.76
CA ALA A 404 8.55 1.99 -1.12
C ALA A 404 9.13 3.41 -1.27
N GLY A 405 8.81 4.07 -2.39
CA GLY A 405 9.31 5.40 -2.77
C GLY A 405 10.79 5.47 -3.15
N LYS A 406 11.53 4.35 -3.16
CA LYS A 406 12.96 4.31 -3.55
C LYS A 406 13.17 3.71 -4.93
N MET A 407 12.12 3.17 -5.54
CA MET A 407 12.18 2.53 -6.84
C MET A 407 12.13 3.57 -7.98
N CYS A 408 12.72 3.25 -9.12
CA CYS A 408 12.38 3.88 -10.40
C CYS A 408 12.60 2.91 -11.58
N GLY A 409 12.11 3.28 -12.76
CA GLY A 409 12.04 2.41 -13.94
C GLY A 409 10.62 2.32 -14.49
N ILE A 410 10.44 1.50 -15.52
CA ILE A 410 9.12 1.25 -16.14
C ILE A 410 8.10 0.68 -15.14
N CYS A 411 8.55 -0.02 -14.09
CA CYS A 411 7.71 -0.54 -13.01
C CYS A 411 7.23 0.53 -12.01
N GLY A 412 7.62 1.79 -12.16
CA GLY A 412 7.18 2.89 -11.30
C GLY A 412 7.94 3.00 -9.97
N LYS A 413 7.48 3.93 -9.12
CA LYS A 413 8.18 4.33 -7.88
C LYS A 413 7.80 3.56 -6.63
N TYR A 414 6.73 2.77 -6.70
CA TYR A 414 6.19 2.07 -5.53
C TYR A 414 5.92 3.03 -4.34
N ASP A 415 5.25 4.14 -4.63
CA ASP A 415 4.86 5.18 -3.67
C ASP A 415 3.34 5.28 -3.51
N ALA A 416 2.59 4.33 -4.10
CA ALA A 416 1.13 4.29 -4.15
C ALA A 416 0.46 5.46 -4.88
N GLU A 417 1.24 6.28 -5.60
CA GLU A 417 0.73 7.30 -6.52
C GLU A 417 0.44 6.67 -7.89
N CYS A 418 -0.71 6.95 -8.50
CA CYS A 418 -1.09 6.35 -9.78
C CYS A 418 -1.29 7.41 -10.88
N GLU A 419 -1.47 8.68 -10.51
CA GLU A 419 -1.76 9.76 -11.45
C GLU A 419 -0.50 10.21 -12.22
N GLU A 420 0.66 10.17 -11.57
CA GLU A 420 1.96 10.55 -12.14
C GLU A 420 2.89 9.36 -12.45
N GLU A 421 2.31 8.20 -12.80
CA GLU A 421 3.06 6.96 -12.95
C GLU A 421 4.09 7.01 -14.10
N TYR A 422 3.82 7.78 -15.15
CA TYR A 422 4.66 7.88 -16.36
C TYR A 422 5.85 8.82 -16.20
N ARG A 423 6.52 8.72 -15.04
CA ARG A 423 7.65 9.57 -14.68
C ARG A 423 8.94 9.08 -15.32
N MET A 424 9.52 9.88 -16.20
CA MET A 424 10.74 9.58 -16.93
C MET A 424 12.01 9.75 -16.06
N PRO A 425 13.18 9.25 -16.50
CA PRO A 425 14.45 9.38 -15.75
C PRO A 425 14.86 10.83 -15.43
N ASN A 426 14.52 11.76 -16.32
CA ASN A 426 14.77 13.20 -16.14
C ASN A 426 13.79 13.88 -15.16
N GLY A 427 12.82 13.15 -14.63
CA GLY A 427 11.83 13.63 -13.69
C GLY A 427 10.57 14.25 -14.32
N TYR A 428 10.47 14.36 -15.64
CA TYR A 428 9.26 14.82 -16.33
C TYR A 428 8.20 13.73 -16.45
N LEU A 429 6.95 14.13 -16.60
CA LEU A 429 5.82 13.22 -16.80
C LEU A 429 5.54 13.10 -18.31
N ALA A 430 5.71 11.90 -18.85
CA ALA A 430 5.42 11.65 -20.26
C ALA A 430 3.92 11.80 -20.55
N LYS A 431 3.59 12.28 -21.74
CA LYS A 431 2.19 12.49 -22.18
C LYS A 431 1.48 11.19 -22.52
N ASP A 432 2.24 10.15 -22.84
CA ASP A 432 1.71 8.85 -23.24
C ASP A 432 2.64 7.70 -22.80
N ALA A 433 2.09 6.49 -22.77
CA ALA A 433 2.77 5.29 -22.30
C ALA A 433 3.96 4.87 -23.18
N VAL A 434 3.94 5.22 -24.47
CA VAL A 434 5.00 4.86 -25.42
C VAL A 434 6.21 5.75 -25.20
N SER A 435 5.99 7.07 -25.08
CA SER A 435 7.00 8.05 -24.67
C SER A 435 7.63 7.68 -23.33
N PHE A 436 6.80 7.28 -22.36
CA PHE A 436 7.27 6.76 -21.06
C PHE A 436 8.20 5.56 -21.22
N GLY A 437 7.76 4.50 -21.92
CA GLY A 437 8.59 3.30 -22.13
C GLY A 437 9.89 3.58 -22.89
N HIS A 438 9.84 4.44 -23.90
CA HIS A 438 11.00 4.88 -24.69
C HIS A 438 12.03 5.62 -23.84
N SER A 439 11.60 6.40 -22.85
CA SER A 439 12.50 7.17 -21.98
C SER A 439 13.43 6.30 -21.11
N TRP A 440 13.04 5.04 -20.86
CA TRP A 440 13.77 4.07 -20.05
C TRP A 440 14.67 3.13 -20.84
N ILE A 441 14.88 3.41 -22.14
CA ILE A 441 15.83 2.67 -22.98
C ILE A 441 17.26 3.07 -22.62
N LEU A 442 18.15 2.08 -22.55
CA LEU A 442 19.59 2.31 -22.47
C LEU A 442 20.16 2.45 -23.88
N GLU A 443 20.82 3.58 -24.13
CA GLU A 443 21.61 3.75 -25.33
C GLU A 443 22.89 2.91 -25.24
N GLU A 444 23.21 2.21 -26.33
CA GLU A 444 24.46 1.47 -26.45
C GLU A 444 25.43 2.20 -27.37
N LYS A 445 26.72 1.90 -27.25
CA LYS A 445 27.72 2.46 -28.16
C LYS A 445 27.49 1.94 -29.58
N PRO A 446 27.65 2.79 -30.63
CA PRO A 446 27.27 2.45 -32.00
C PRO A 446 27.84 1.13 -32.55
N CYS A 447 29.07 0.79 -32.14
CA CYS A 447 29.88 -0.30 -32.68
C CYS A 447 29.97 -1.56 -31.80
N THR A 448 29.41 -1.53 -30.59
CA THR A 448 29.47 -2.68 -29.67
C THR A 448 28.09 -3.15 -29.21
N GLY A 449 27.06 -2.35 -29.48
CA GLY A 449 25.70 -2.59 -29.05
C GLY A 449 24.82 -3.25 -30.11
N ALA A 450 23.90 -4.10 -29.65
CA ALA A 450 22.79 -4.62 -30.43
C ALA A 450 21.68 -3.55 -30.62
N CYS A 451 21.58 -2.60 -29.71
CA CYS A 451 20.62 -1.50 -29.79
C CYS A 451 21.10 -0.44 -30.79
N LYS A 452 20.29 -0.19 -31.84
CA LYS A 452 20.59 0.80 -32.89
C LYS A 452 19.77 2.10 -32.76
N LEU A 453 19.23 2.33 -31.57
CA LEU A 453 18.40 3.48 -31.23
C LEU A 453 19.16 4.43 -30.31
N ARG A 454 18.82 5.72 -30.41
CA ARG A 454 19.32 6.79 -29.54
C ARG A 454 18.21 7.80 -29.28
N HIS A 455 18.28 8.48 -28.15
CA HIS A 455 17.48 9.63 -27.80
C HIS A 455 18.04 10.86 -28.53
N SER A 456 17.16 11.62 -29.18
CA SER A 456 17.55 12.83 -29.90
C SER A 456 16.42 13.84 -29.88
N PHE A 457 16.78 15.11 -29.68
CA PHE A 457 15.84 16.21 -29.85
C PHE A 457 15.47 16.37 -31.31
N VAL A 458 14.19 16.65 -31.57
CA VAL A 458 13.65 16.73 -32.93
C VAL A 458 13.12 18.13 -33.18
N LYS A 459 13.35 18.63 -34.39
CA LYS A 459 12.72 19.86 -34.87
C LYS A 459 11.39 19.50 -35.51
N LEU A 460 10.38 20.28 -35.20
CA LEU A 460 9.08 20.16 -35.85
C LEU A 460 9.15 20.71 -37.29
N GLU A 461 8.73 19.91 -38.26
CA GLU A 461 8.84 20.26 -39.68
C GLU A 461 7.82 21.34 -40.09
N LYS A 462 6.63 21.33 -39.47
CA LYS A 462 5.62 22.37 -39.70
C LYS A 462 6.07 23.69 -39.10
N THR A 463 5.91 24.78 -39.86
CA THR A 463 6.06 26.14 -39.32
C THR A 463 4.86 26.46 -38.44
N VAL A 464 5.14 26.92 -37.21
CA VAL A 464 4.09 27.24 -36.25
C VAL A 464 4.08 28.74 -36.00
N GLN A 465 2.89 29.34 -36.01
CA GLN A 465 2.71 30.74 -35.59
C GLN A 465 2.35 30.79 -34.12
N LEU A 466 3.25 31.33 -33.31
CA LEU A 466 3.05 31.58 -31.89
C LEU A 466 2.97 33.09 -31.69
N ALA A 467 1.85 33.56 -31.15
CA ALA A 467 1.58 34.98 -30.95
C ALA A 467 1.79 35.86 -32.21
N GLY A 468 1.52 35.32 -33.41
CA GLY A 468 1.66 36.03 -34.69
C GLY A 468 3.07 36.03 -35.28
N VAL A 469 4.02 35.29 -34.70
CA VAL A 469 5.41 35.17 -35.19
C VAL A 469 5.69 33.75 -35.65
N GLU A 470 6.28 33.61 -36.84
CA GLU A 470 6.75 32.32 -37.33
C GLU A 470 7.88 31.78 -36.43
N SER A 471 7.69 30.57 -35.93
CA SER A 471 8.56 29.97 -34.94
C SER A 471 9.01 28.57 -35.36
N LYS A 472 10.27 28.25 -35.02
CA LYS A 472 10.87 26.92 -35.12
C LYS A 472 10.75 26.25 -33.75
N CYS A 473 10.11 25.09 -33.73
CA CYS A 473 9.84 24.34 -32.49
C CYS A 473 10.76 23.14 -32.38
N TYR A 474 11.32 22.93 -31.19
CA TYR A 474 12.20 21.81 -30.84
C TYR A 474 11.60 21.06 -29.67
N SER A 475 11.70 19.73 -29.69
CA SER A 475 11.16 18.92 -28.59
C SER A 475 11.86 19.27 -27.27
N THR A 476 11.10 19.34 -26.18
CA THR A 476 11.64 19.53 -24.82
C THR A 476 12.15 18.22 -24.23
N GLU A 477 11.69 17.10 -24.80
CA GLU A 477 12.09 15.75 -24.44
C GLU A 477 12.71 15.06 -25.66
N PRO A 478 13.74 14.23 -25.47
CA PRO A 478 14.36 13.55 -26.59
C PRO A 478 13.50 12.36 -27.04
N VAL A 479 13.39 12.18 -28.35
CA VAL A 479 12.62 11.12 -28.99
C VAL A 479 13.55 10.07 -29.55
N LEU A 480 13.11 8.81 -29.62
CA LEU A 480 13.91 7.75 -30.23
C LEU A 480 14.11 8.00 -31.72
N ARG A 481 15.38 7.98 -32.11
CA ARG A 481 15.85 8.04 -33.49
C ARG A 481 16.87 6.95 -33.73
N CYS A 482 17.04 6.59 -35.00
CA CYS A 482 18.12 5.70 -35.38
C CYS A 482 19.47 6.41 -35.17
N MET A 483 20.50 5.61 -34.91
CA MET A 483 21.86 6.11 -34.90
C MET A 483 22.26 6.67 -36.27
N LYS A 484 23.32 7.48 -36.31
CA LYS A 484 23.85 8.01 -37.58
C LYS A 484 24.25 6.85 -38.48
N GLY A 485 23.92 6.92 -39.77
CA GLY A 485 24.17 5.85 -40.75
C GLY A 485 23.09 4.76 -40.78
N CYS A 486 22.06 4.86 -39.95
CA CYS A 486 20.95 3.89 -39.92
C CYS A 486 19.61 4.57 -40.30
N SER A 487 18.76 3.81 -41.00
CA SER A 487 17.43 4.22 -41.44
C SER A 487 16.34 3.50 -40.66
N ALA A 488 15.23 4.19 -40.39
CA ALA A 488 14.10 3.59 -39.68
C ALA A 488 13.39 2.56 -40.57
N THR A 489 13.19 1.36 -40.06
CA THR A 489 12.37 0.32 -40.70
C THR A 489 10.97 0.25 -40.10
N LYS A 490 10.80 0.72 -38.87
CA LYS A 490 9.51 0.82 -38.18
C LYS A 490 9.47 2.04 -37.28
N THR A 491 8.35 2.74 -37.28
CA THR A 491 8.09 3.90 -36.43
C THR A 491 6.80 3.72 -35.63
N THR A 492 6.62 4.58 -34.63
CA THR A 492 5.38 4.71 -33.87
C THR A 492 5.16 6.17 -33.47
N PRO A 493 3.91 6.67 -33.50
CA PRO A 493 3.63 8.03 -33.08
C PRO A 493 3.80 8.20 -31.57
N VAL A 494 4.44 9.29 -31.16
CA VAL A 494 4.61 9.70 -29.76
C VAL A 494 4.24 11.17 -29.58
N THR A 495 3.64 11.52 -28.44
CA THR A 495 3.27 12.90 -28.14
C THR A 495 4.30 13.50 -27.19
N VAL A 496 4.93 14.59 -27.62
CA VAL A 496 5.97 15.27 -26.83
C VAL A 496 5.73 16.77 -26.78
N GLY A 497 6.28 17.40 -25.74
CA GLY A 497 6.31 18.85 -25.61
C GLY A 497 7.32 19.49 -26.55
N PHE A 498 7.03 20.71 -26.97
CA PHE A 498 7.89 21.53 -27.83
C PHE A 498 8.10 22.91 -27.23
N HIS A 499 9.33 23.40 -27.34
CA HIS A 499 9.72 24.77 -27.09
C HIS A 499 10.02 25.47 -28.42
N CYS A 500 9.43 26.64 -28.62
CA CYS A 500 9.44 27.34 -29.89
C CYS A 500 10.21 28.64 -29.81
N LEU A 501 11.06 28.89 -30.81
CA LEU A 501 11.86 30.09 -30.95
C LEU A 501 11.49 30.81 -32.25
N PRO A 502 11.52 32.15 -32.30
CA PRO A 502 11.30 32.89 -33.55
C PRO A 502 12.20 32.38 -34.69
N ALA A 503 11.71 32.32 -35.93
CA ALA A 503 12.42 31.70 -37.05
C ALA A 503 13.79 32.35 -37.34
N ASP A 504 13.92 33.65 -37.03
CA ASP A 504 15.14 34.45 -37.22
C ASP A 504 16.20 34.23 -36.13
N SER A 505 15.89 33.42 -35.12
CA SER A 505 16.84 33.07 -34.07
C SER A 505 18.00 32.24 -34.64
N ALA A 506 19.24 32.67 -34.43
CA ALA A 506 20.47 32.00 -34.88
C ALA A 506 20.78 30.67 -34.14
N THR A 507 19.76 29.99 -33.60
CA THR A 507 19.94 28.75 -32.83
C THR A 507 19.84 27.56 -33.77
N SER A 508 21.00 27.03 -34.16
CA SER A 508 21.13 25.75 -34.86
C SER A 508 21.05 24.59 -33.86
N LEU A 509 20.50 23.44 -34.27
CA LEU A 509 20.48 22.20 -33.46
C LEU A 509 21.87 21.75 -33.00
N THR A 510 22.91 22.22 -33.67
CA THR A 510 24.31 21.85 -33.45
C THR A 510 24.96 22.52 -32.23
N ASP A 511 24.43 23.62 -31.69
CA ASP A 511 25.18 24.40 -30.68
C ASP A 511 24.83 24.13 -29.21
N LYS A 512 23.66 23.57 -28.86
CA LYS A 512 23.26 23.39 -27.43
C LYS A 512 22.31 22.22 -27.19
N GLN A 513 22.78 20.98 -27.40
CA GLN A 513 22.06 19.75 -27.04
C GLN A 513 21.70 19.63 -25.54
N THR A 514 22.12 20.56 -24.67
CA THR A 514 22.09 20.43 -23.21
C THR A 514 21.18 21.42 -22.47
N LYS A 515 20.30 22.17 -23.14
CA LYS A 515 19.42 23.15 -22.46
C LYS A 515 17.94 23.12 -22.82
N PHE A 516 17.49 22.26 -23.74
CA PHE A 516 16.07 22.21 -24.15
C PHE A 516 15.19 21.45 -23.14
N ASP A 517 15.79 20.50 -22.42
CA ASP A 517 15.23 19.76 -21.28
C ASP A 517 14.87 20.65 -20.08
N GLN A 518 15.41 21.88 -20.03
CA GLN A 518 15.12 22.87 -18.98
C GLN A 518 14.17 24.00 -19.45
N LYS A 519 13.64 23.92 -20.68
CA LYS A 519 12.74 24.93 -21.23
C LYS A 519 11.28 24.57 -20.99
N SER A 520 10.47 25.61 -20.84
CA SER A 520 9.02 25.46 -20.75
C SER A 520 8.46 24.92 -22.06
N GLU A 521 7.44 24.08 -21.93
CA GLU A 521 6.65 23.59 -23.04
C GLU A 521 5.70 24.71 -23.52
N ASP A 522 5.83 25.11 -24.78
CA ASP A 522 4.95 26.11 -25.40
C ASP A 522 3.76 25.43 -26.12
N MET A 523 3.95 24.19 -26.57
CA MET A 523 2.89 23.37 -27.19
C MET A 523 3.21 21.87 -27.13
N GLN A 524 2.24 21.05 -27.48
CA GLN A 524 2.39 19.60 -27.67
C GLN A 524 2.11 19.23 -29.12
N ASP A 525 2.84 18.24 -29.62
CA ASP A 525 2.56 17.67 -30.93
C ASP A 525 3.00 16.21 -31.02
N THR A 526 2.50 15.52 -32.03
CA THR A 526 2.83 14.12 -32.31
C THR A 526 3.95 14.02 -33.34
N VAL A 527 4.95 13.19 -33.06
CA VAL A 527 6.06 12.89 -33.97
C VAL A 527 6.31 11.40 -34.06
N GLU A 528 6.89 10.96 -35.18
CA GLU A 528 7.27 9.56 -35.37
C GLU A 528 8.56 9.24 -34.61
N ALA A 529 8.48 8.37 -33.61
CA ALA A 529 9.62 7.74 -32.94
C ALA A 529 10.07 6.49 -33.70
N HIS A 530 11.38 6.29 -33.85
CA HIS A 530 11.92 5.09 -34.50
C HIS A 530 11.97 3.95 -33.49
N ILE A 531 11.50 2.75 -33.87
CA ILE A 531 11.46 1.56 -33.00
C ILE A 531 12.15 0.33 -33.60
N ALA A 532 12.57 0.42 -34.86
CA ALA A 532 13.49 -0.52 -35.50
C ALA A 532 14.32 0.23 -36.55
N CYS A 533 15.58 -0.16 -36.68
CA CYS A 533 16.54 0.48 -37.58
C CYS A 533 17.31 -0.55 -38.38
N SER A 534 17.69 -0.20 -39.61
CA SER A 534 18.61 -0.94 -40.46
C SER A 534 19.80 -0.04 -40.79
N CYS A 535 21.02 -0.57 -40.69
CA CYS A 535 22.25 0.17 -40.91
C CYS A 535 22.98 -0.46 -42.11
N GLU A 536 23.26 0.31 -43.16
CA GLU A 536 23.78 -0.23 -44.43
C GLU A 536 25.31 -0.37 -44.47
N ASN A 537 26.06 0.19 -43.52
CA ASN A 537 27.46 -0.12 -43.23
C ASN A 537 27.78 0.40 -41.83
N GLU A 538 28.21 -0.47 -40.91
CA GLU A 538 28.77 -0.01 -39.64
C GLU A 538 30.16 0.58 -39.91
N ASP A 539 30.23 1.89 -40.15
CA ASP A 539 31.49 2.64 -40.24
C ASP A 539 32.15 2.69 -38.85
N CYS A 540 32.66 1.55 -38.40
CA CYS A 540 33.47 1.39 -37.21
C CYS A 540 34.93 1.47 -37.63
N SER A 541 35.35 2.65 -38.06
CA SER A 541 36.78 2.95 -38.22
C SER A 541 37.42 2.98 -36.82
N ALA A 542 38.40 2.10 -36.60
CA ALA A 542 39.12 1.88 -35.35
C ALA A 542 39.93 3.08 -34.85
#